data_AF-A0A2S2FEX5-F1
#
_entry.id   AF-A0A2S2FEX5-F1
#
_cell.length_a   1.000
_cell.length_b   1.000
_cell.length_c   1.000
_cell.angle_alpha   90.00
_cell.angle_beta   90.00
_cell.angle_gamma   90.00
#
_symmetry.space_group_name_H-M   'P 1'
#
loop_
_entity.id
_entity.type
_entity.pdbx_description
1 polymer ?
#
loop_
_entity_poly.entity_id
_entity_poly.type
_entity_poly.pdbx_seq_one_letter_code
_entity_poly.pdbx_strand_id
1 'polypeptide(L)'
;MENNQKPPAQSVGVAGFKADLYASDIKKIDWHILIHLPKFQMFCVEHSKRSVDNVMQWVMGFVQDKCYQDEQAFFDSYVQWHDKKGYWKNEDVYGELVGVSDAQTNTNEVI
;
A
#
# COMPACT_ATOMS: atom_id res chain seq x y z
N MET A 1 29.07 7.60 52.52
CA MET A 1 28.90 8.37 51.27
C MET A 1 29.11 7.39 50.14
N GLU A 2 28.05 7.02 49.43
CA GLU A 2 28.14 6.36 48.12
C GLU A 2 26.78 6.56 47.44
N ASN A 3 26.75 7.50 46.49
CA ASN A 3 25.55 7.98 45.82
C ASN A 3 25.45 7.24 44.48
N ASN A 4 24.89 6.03 44.49
CA ASN A 4 24.73 5.21 43.28
C ASN A 4 23.32 5.41 42.70
N GLN A 5 23.06 6.59 42.14
CA GLN A 5 21.80 6.86 41.45
C GLN A 5 21.80 6.19 40.08
N LYS A 6 20.90 5.22 39.91
CA LYS A 6 20.64 4.54 38.63
C LYS A 6 20.28 5.61 37.57
N PRO A 7 20.80 5.54 36.34
CA PRO A 7 20.50 6.53 35.31
C PRO A 7 18.97 6.60 35.06
N PRO A 8 18.43 7.80 34.75
CA PRO A 8 17.00 8.02 34.64
C PRO A 8 16.39 7.08 33.58
N ALA A 9 15.26 6.45 33.93
CA ALA A 9 14.53 5.58 33.03
C ALA A 9 14.08 6.38 31.79
N GLN A 10 14.60 6.02 30.63
CA GLN A 10 14.17 6.59 29.35
C GLN A 10 12.83 5.96 28.98
N SER A 11 11.74 6.67 29.30
CA SER A 11 10.41 6.33 28.79
C SER A 11 10.32 6.83 27.35
N VAL A 12 10.56 5.94 26.39
CA VAL A 12 10.18 6.18 25.00
C VAL A 12 8.66 6.10 24.96
N GLY A 13 8.00 7.25 24.84
CA GLY A 13 6.56 7.32 24.65
C GLY A 13 6.20 6.68 23.32
N VAL A 14 5.67 5.46 23.36
CA VAL A 14 4.88 4.93 22.26
C VAL A 14 3.58 5.72 22.27
N ALA A 15 3.46 6.68 21.35
CA ALA A 15 2.20 7.36 21.11
C ALA A 15 1.16 6.29 20.80
N GLY A 16 0.14 6.17 21.66
CA GLY A 16 -0.93 5.21 21.53
C GLY A 16 -1.59 5.32 20.16
N PHE A 17 -1.76 4.18 19.51
CA PHE A 17 -2.56 4.04 18.30
C PHE A 17 -3.95 4.61 18.60
N LYS A 18 -4.30 5.74 17.97
CA LYS A 18 -5.68 6.17 17.91
C LYS A 18 -6.42 5.15 17.08
N ALA A 19 -7.16 4.28 17.76
CA ALA A 19 -8.23 3.51 17.14
C ALA A 19 -9.34 4.50 16.76
N ASP A 20 -9.18 5.19 15.64
CA ASP A 20 -10.24 6.04 15.08
C ASP A 20 -11.37 5.13 14.59
N LEU A 21 -12.35 4.97 15.46
CA LEU A 21 -13.78 5.14 15.19
C LEU A 21 -14.19 5.00 13.70
N TYR A 22 -14.96 3.92 13.43
CA TYR A 22 -15.77 3.64 12.23
C TYR A 22 -15.07 3.02 11.02
N ALA A 23 -14.45 1.84 11.21
CA ALA A 23 -13.88 0.99 10.14
C ALA A 23 -14.92 0.20 9.29
N SER A 24 -16.17 0.68 9.15
CA SER A 24 -17.20 -0.02 8.34
C SER A 24 -17.42 0.57 6.94
N ASP A 25 -17.07 1.84 6.71
CA ASP A 25 -17.23 2.51 5.40
C ASP A 25 -15.91 2.72 4.64
N ILE A 26 -14.80 2.21 5.19
CA ILE A 26 -13.48 2.30 4.54
C ILE A 26 -13.46 1.26 3.42
N LYS A 27 -13.39 1.72 2.17
CA LYS A 27 -13.11 0.85 1.02
C LYS A 27 -11.85 0.03 1.32
N LYS A 28 -12.03 -1.27 1.48
CA LYS A 28 -10.93 -2.19 1.77
C LYS A 28 -9.94 -2.17 0.61
N ILE A 29 -8.65 -2.07 0.91
CA ILE A 29 -7.59 -2.09 -0.10
C ILE A 29 -7.40 -3.53 -0.57
N ASP A 30 -7.52 -3.76 -1.88
CA ASP A 30 -7.39 -5.08 -2.48
C ASP A 30 -5.91 -5.46 -2.71
N TRP A 31 -5.21 -5.76 -1.62
CA TRP A 31 -3.80 -6.17 -1.64
C TRP A 31 -3.52 -7.39 -2.52
N HIS A 32 -4.50 -8.29 -2.64
CA HIS A 32 -4.37 -9.47 -3.49
C HIS A 32 -4.15 -9.08 -4.96
N ILE A 33 -4.86 -8.07 -5.45
CA ILE A 33 -4.67 -7.56 -6.81
C ILE A 33 -3.31 -6.87 -6.89
N LEU A 34 -3.05 -5.94 -5.97
CA LEU A 34 -1.84 -5.11 -5.97
C LEU A 34 -0.54 -5.94 -5.99
N ILE A 35 -0.43 -6.99 -5.17
CA ILE A 35 0.78 -7.83 -5.09
C ILE A 35 1.14 -8.49 -6.43
N HIS A 36 0.15 -8.73 -7.30
CA HIS A 36 0.37 -9.32 -8.62
C HIS A 36 0.63 -8.29 -9.72
N LEU A 37 0.48 -6.99 -9.43
CA LEU A 37 0.76 -5.94 -10.40
C LEU A 37 2.27 -5.69 -10.51
N PRO A 38 2.86 -5.75 -11.72
CA PRO A 38 4.28 -5.48 -11.93
C PRO A 38 4.72 -4.09 -11.41
N LYS A 39 3.85 -3.08 -11.52
CA LYS A 39 4.11 -1.72 -11.02
C LYS A 39 4.23 -1.67 -9.50
N PHE A 40 3.35 -2.37 -8.80
CA PHE A 40 3.40 -2.44 -7.34
C PHE A 40 4.59 -3.29 -6.86
N GLN A 41 4.93 -4.37 -7.58
CA GLN A 41 6.16 -5.13 -7.33
C GLN A 41 7.41 -4.24 -7.46
N MET A 42 7.45 -3.37 -8.48
CA MET A 42 8.54 -2.42 -8.66
C MET A 42 8.61 -1.40 -7.52
N PHE A 43 7.47 -0.87 -7.06
CA PHE A 43 7.40 -0.04 -5.87
C PHE A 43 7.98 -0.75 -4.64
N CYS A 44 7.55 -2.00 -4.39
CA CYS A 44 8.05 -2.81 -3.28
C CYS A 44 9.56 -3.08 -3.39
N VAL A 45 10.10 -3.31 -4.59
CA VAL A 45 11.54 -3.47 -4.83
C VAL A 45 12.30 -2.20 -4.48
N GLU A 46 11.85 -1.03 -4.94
CA GLU A 46 12.47 0.26 -4.64
C GLU A 46 12.43 0.58 -3.14
N HIS A 47 11.31 0.26 -2.47
CA HIS A 47 11.11 0.57 -1.07
C HIS A 47 11.82 -0.41 -0.11
N SER A 48 11.92 -1.69 -0.49
CA SER A 48 12.60 -2.73 0.29
C SER A 48 14.10 -2.84 -0.01
N LYS A 49 14.57 -2.25 -1.12
CA LYS A 49 15.93 -2.39 -1.65
C LYS A 49 16.36 -3.86 -1.88
N ARG A 50 15.39 -4.73 -2.21
CA ARG A 50 15.60 -6.14 -2.51
C ARG A 50 15.66 -6.38 -4.03
N SER A 51 16.19 -7.53 -4.46
CA SER A 51 16.18 -7.88 -5.89
C SER A 51 14.75 -8.15 -6.39
N VAL A 52 14.51 -7.79 -7.65
CA VAL A 52 13.29 -8.10 -8.40
C VAL A 52 13.18 -9.59 -8.75
N ASP A 53 14.30 -10.31 -8.85
CA ASP A 53 14.35 -11.69 -9.39
C ASP A 53 13.46 -12.69 -8.65
N ASN A 54 13.27 -12.46 -7.34
CA ASN A 54 12.47 -13.33 -6.47
C ASN A 54 11.36 -12.55 -5.75
N VAL A 55 10.83 -11.49 -6.38
CA VAL A 55 9.84 -10.58 -5.74
C VAL A 55 8.69 -11.33 -5.08
N MET A 56 8.13 -12.32 -5.77
CA MET A 56 6.98 -13.10 -5.26
C MET A 56 7.27 -13.91 -4.00
N GLN A 57 8.54 -14.24 -3.72
CA GLN A 57 8.91 -15.02 -2.53
C GLN A 57 8.89 -14.19 -1.24
N TRP A 58 9.04 -12.86 -1.34
CA TRP A 58 9.19 -11.99 -0.17
C TRP A 58 8.16 -10.85 -0.12
N VAL A 59 7.55 -10.47 -1.25
CA VAL A 59 6.65 -9.31 -1.33
C VAL A 59 5.44 -9.46 -0.43
N MET A 60 4.88 -10.67 -0.31
CA MET A 60 3.70 -10.91 0.53
C MET A 60 4.00 -10.63 2.02
N GLY A 61 5.12 -11.17 2.53
CA GLY A 61 5.55 -10.91 3.90
C GLY A 61 5.89 -9.43 4.13
N PHE A 62 6.57 -8.81 3.16
CA PHE A 62 6.88 -7.38 3.23
C PHE A 62 5.63 -6.50 3.27
N VAL A 63 4.64 -6.77 2.42
CA VAL A 63 3.36 -6.04 2.40
C VAL A 63 2.61 -6.27 3.70
N GLN A 64 2.54 -7.51 4.19
CA GLN A 64 1.90 -7.83 5.46
C GLN A 64 2.54 -7.06 6.64
N ASP A 65 3.87 -7.02 6.71
CA ASP A 65 4.60 -6.24 7.73
C ASP A 65 4.28 -4.73 7.64
N LYS A 66 4.10 -4.21 6.43
CA LYS A 66 3.74 -2.81 6.20
C LYS A 66 2.29 -2.51 6.54
N CYS A 67 1.36 -3.40 6.20
CA CYS A 67 -0.05 -3.29 6.59
C CYS A 67 -0.22 -3.33 8.11
N TYR A 68 0.58 -4.14 8.82
CA TYR A 68 0.57 -4.14 10.29
C TYR A 68 1.11 -2.86 10.92
N GLN A 69 2.00 -2.13 10.24
CA GLN A 69 2.52 -0.85 10.71
C GLN A 69 1.50 0.27 10.49
N ASP A 70 1.12 0.48 9.23
CA ASP A 70 0.13 1.47 8.81
C ASP A 70 -0.31 1.15 7.37
N GLU A 71 -1.43 0.46 7.24
CA GLU A 71 -2.00 0.03 5.96
C GLU A 71 -2.29 1.21 5.04
N GLN A 72 -2.93 2.26 5.57
CA GLN A 72 -3.35 3.41 4.77
C GLN A 72 -2.16 4.25 4.35
N ALA A 73 -1.23 4.55 5.26
CA ALA A 73 -0.03 5.32 4.91
C ALA A 73 0.85 4.57 3.90
N PHE A 74 0.89 3.23 3.98
CA PHE A 74 1.61 2.42 2.99
C PHE A 74 0.95 2.48 1.61
N PHE A 75 -0.38 2.38 1.55
CA PHE A 75 -1.12 2.53 0.30
C PHE A 75 -0.98 3.93 -0.29
N ASP A 76 -1.10 4.98 0.53
CA ASP A 76 -0.93 6.37 0.09
C ASP A 76 0.49 6.63 -0.48
N SER A 77 1.51 6.00 0.11
CA SER A 77 2.89 6.04 -0.40
C SER A 77 2.99 5.40 -1.79
N TYR A 78 2.30 4.29 -2.02
CA TYR A 78 2.23 3.67 -3.35
C TYR A 78 1.50 4.58 -4.35
N VAL A 79 0.39 5.21 -3.98
CA VAL A 79 -0.34 6.16 -4.84
C VAL A 79 0.56 7.33 -5.24
N GLN A 80 1.25 7.94 -4.28
CA GLN A 80 2.18 9.04 -4.55
C GLN A 80 3.34 8.61 -5.45
N TRP A 81 3.87 7.40 -5.23
CA TRP A 81 4.91 6.84 -6.08
C TRP A 81 4.41 6.60 -7.51
N HIS A 82 3.20 6.07 -7.66
CA HIS A 82 2.56 5.81 -8.95
C HIS A 82 2.39 7.12 -9.75
N ASP A 83 1.84 8.15 -9.11
CA ASP A 83 1.64 9.47 -9.72
C ASP A 83 2.98 10.12 -10.13
N LYS A 84 4.01 9.98 -9.29
CA LYS A 84 5.34 10.55 -9.55
C LYS A 84 6.05 9.90 -10.73
N LYS A 85 5.85 8.59 -10.96
CA LYS A 85 6.49 7.86 -12.06
C LYS A 85 6.02 8.36 -13.41
N GLY A 86 4.73 8.71 -13.54
CA GLY A 86 4.18 9.35 -14.74
C GLY A 86 4.17 8.50 -16.01
N TYR A 87 4.55 7.21 -15.94
CA TYR A 87 4.48 6.27 -17.06
C TYR A 87 3.10 5.63 -17.23
N TRP A 88 2.29 5.59 -16.16
CA TRP A 88 0.98 4.93 -16.10
C TRP A 88 -0.18 5.94 -16.04
N LYS A 89 -0.17 6.94 -16.94
CA LYS A 89 -1.20 8.01 -16.95
C LYS A 89 -2.58 7.53 -17.39
N ASN A 90 -2.63 6.39 -18.09
CA ASN A 90 -3.86 5.81 -18.61
C ASN A 90 -4.37 4.66 -17.73
N GLU A 91 -3.74 4.41 -16.58
CA GLU A 91 -4.12 3.35 -15.65
C GLU A 91 -4.34 3.93 -14.26
N ASP A 92 -5.28 3.37 -13.52
CA ASP A 92 -5.43 3.65 -12.10
C ASP A 92 -4.39 2.86 -11.27
N VAL A 93 -4.40 3.08 -9.95
CA VAL A 93 -3.48 2.42 -9.02
C VAL A 93 -3.64 0.88 -8.98
N TYR A 94 -4.79 0.35 -9.40
CA TYR A 94 -5.10 -1.07 -9.49
C TYR A 94 -4.84 -1.68 -10.87
N GLY A 95 -4.48 -0.88 -11.88
CA GLY A 95 -4.21 -1.38 -13.24
C GLY A 95 -5.38 -1.27 -14.21
N GLU A 96 -6.48 -0.65 -13.81
CA GLU A 96 -7.65 -0.44 -14.66
C GLU A 96 -7.44 0.76 -15.58
N LEU A 97 -7.85 0.65 -16.84
CA LEU A 97 -7.68 1.72 -17.81
C LEU A 97 -8.61 2.91 -17.52
N VAL A 98 -8.03 4.08 -17.32
CA VAL A 98 -8.77 5.32 -17.10
C VAL A 98 -9.39 5.76 -18.43
N GLY A 99 -10.72 5.71 -18.53
CA GLY A 99 -11.47 6.17 -19.70
C GLY A 99 -12.02 5.08 -20.61
N VAL A 100 -11.91 3.80 -20.22
CA VAL A 100 -12.75 2.75 -20.82
C VAL A 100 -14.12 2.82 -20.14
N SER A 101 -14.93 3.80 -20.56
CA SER A 101 -16.38 3.69 -20.42
C SER A 101 -16.78 2.45 -21.22
N ASP A 102 -17.23 1.40 -20.54
CA ASP A 102 -17.72 0.17 -21.15
C ASP A 102 -18.53 0.50 -22.40
N ALA A 103 -17.96 0.23 -23.57
CA ALA A 103 -18.72 0.06 -24.78
C ALA A 103 -19.53 -1.25 -24.63
N GLN A 104 -20.51 -1.24 -23.74
CA GLN A 104 -21.70 -2.04 -23.92
C GLN A 104 -22.36 -1.48 -25.18
N THR A 105 -21.98 -2.03 -26.34
CA THR A 105 -22.85 -2.03 -27.50
C THR A 105 -24.19 -2.57 -27.05
N ASN A 106 -25.14 -1.65 -26.87
CA ASN A 106 -26.56 -1.93 -26.89
C ASN A 106 -26.86 -2.74 -28.16
N THR A 107 -26.89 -4.05 -28.05
CA THR A 107 -27.65 -4.90 -28.97
C THR A 107 -29.05 -5.07 -28.38
N ASN A 108 -29.76 -3.95 -28.29
CA ASN A 108 -31.22 -3.87 -28.40
C ASN A 108 -31.39 -2.95 -29.63
N GLU A 109 -32.11 -3.26 -30.70
CA GLU A 109 -33.36 -4.02 -30.84
C GLU A 109 -33.72 -3.98 -32.36
N VAL A 110 -34.53 -4.95 -32.83
CA VAL A 110 -35.36 -4.94 -34.07
C VAL A 110 -34.56 -4.99 -35.39
N ILE A 111 -34.68 -6.00 -36.28
CA ILE A 111 -35.88 -6.51 -37.00
C ILE A 111 -35.64 -7.95 -37.44
#